data_AF-A0A9J5WTA5-F1
#
_entry.id   AF-A0A9J5WTA5-F1
#
_cell.length_a   1.000
_cell.length_b   1.000
_cell.length_c   1.000
_cell.angle_alpha   90.00
_cell.angle_beta   90.00
_cell.angle_gamma   90.00
#
_symmetry.space_group_name_H-M   'P 1'
#
loop_
_entity.id
_entity.type
_entity.pdbx_description
1 polymer ?
#
loop_
_entity_poly.entity_id
_entity_poly.type
_entity_poly.pdbx_seq_one_letter_code
_entity_poly.pdbx_strand_id
1 'polypeptide(L)'
;MERTLTEVTTNVDEVQKRVLDEILNRNANVEYLQRLNLKGHTDRETFKKVVPVITYEDIQSDINRIANGDRSPILCSQPVSEFLTRMGEKIDTNNRGREREEITALRPYDSEAKTPGGLLARPVLTSIYKSRHFRSRDSPVSPYTNPIEAILCLNSNQSMYSQMLCGLCQNREVIRVGFVFASAFIRAI
;
A
#
# COMPACT_ATOMS: atom_id res chain seq x y z
N MET A 1 -20.69 -8.55 -3.06
CA MET A 1 -20.75 -9.69 -3.99
C MET A 1 -19.34 -10.24 -4.08
N GLU A 2 -19.04 -11.31 -3.33
CA GLU A 2 -17.73 -11.96 -3.38
C GLU A 2 -17.64 -12.77 -4.68
N ARG A 3 -16.64 -12.50 -5.51
CA ARG A 3 -16.34 -13.28 -6.72
C ARG A 3 -15.50 -14.48 -6.32
N THR A 4 -15.84 -15.67 -6.81
CA THR A 4 -15.05 -16.87 -6.54
C THR A 4 -13.74 -16.86 -7.33
N LEU A 5 -12.67 -17.46 -6.81
CA LEU A 5 -11.36 -17.51 -7.49
C LEU A 5 -11.48 -18.07 -8.92
N THR A 6 -12.28 -19.12 -9.10
CA THR A 6 -12.51 -19.76 -10.39
C THR A 6 -13.17 -18.81 -11.40
N GLU A 7 -14.19 -18.05 -10.97
CA GLU A 7 -14.90 -17.09 -11.83
C GLU A 7 -13.95 -16.02 -12.38
N VAL A 8 -13.06 -15.48 -11.54
CA VAL A 8 -12.10 -14.44 -11.95
C VAL A 8 -11.00 -14.98 -12.87
N THR A 9 -10.61 -16.25 -12.71
CA THR A 9 -9.54 -16.85 -13.52
C THR A 9 -10.03 -17.46 -14.83
N THR A 10 -11.31 -17.82 -14.95
CA THR A 10 -11.88 -18.39 -16.19
C THR A 10 -12.20 -17.31 -17.21
N ASN A 11 -12.70 -16.14 -16.77
CA ASN A 11 -13.18 -15.07 -17.66
C ASN A 11 -12.30 -13.81 -17.63
N VAL A 12 -10.97 -13.99 -17.70
CA VAL A 12 -9.99 -12.91 -17.45
C VAL A 12 -10.19 -11.69 -18.37
N ASP A 13 -10.36 -11.90 -19.69
CA ASP A 13 -10.51 -10.78 -20.65
C ASP A 13 -11.79 -9.97 -20.39
N GLU A 14 -12.90 -10.65 -20.09
CA GLU A 14 -14.17 -9.99 -19.78
C GLU A 14 -14.09 -9.23 -18.45
N VAL A 15 -13.47 -9.82 -17.43
CA VAL A 15 -13.25 -9.16 -16.14
C VAL A 15 -12.37 -7.93 -16.32
N GLN A 16 -11.27 -8.01 -17.08
CA GLN A 16 -10.40 -6.87 -17.31
C GLN A 16 -11.09 -5.76 -18.11
N LYS A 17 -11.86 -6.09 -19.15
CA LYS A 17 -12.66 -5.11 -19.90
C LYS A 17 -13.65 -4.38 -19.00
N ARG A 18 -14.38 -5.11 -18.17
CA ARG A 18 -15.35 -4.53 -17.21
C ARG A 18 -14.65 -3.65 -16.18
N VAL A 19 -13.51 -4.07 -15.64
CA VAL A 19 -12.73 -3.28 -14.68
C VAL A 19 -12.22 -1.99 -15.32
N LEU A 20 -11.71 -2.05 -16.55
CA LEU A 20 -11.27 -0.85 -17.28
C LEU A 20 -12.44 0.12 -17.50
N ASP A 21 -13.58 -0.39 -17.98
CA ASP A 21 -14.78 0.41 -18.19
C ASP A 21 -15.26 1.08 -16.89
N GLU A 22 -15.28 0.35 -15.78
CA GLU A 22 -15.66 0.88 -14.46
C GLU A 22 -14.69 1.97 -13.97
N ILE A 23 -13.37 1.79 -14.16
CA ILE A 23 -12.34 2.78 -13.80
C ILE A 23 -12.53 4.05 -14.62
N LEU A 24 -12.69 3.92 -15.94
CA LEU A 24 -12.81 5.08 -16.84
C LEU A 24 -14.12 5.82 -16.62
N ASN A 25 -15.24 5.11 -16.43
CA ASN A 25 -16.53 5.72 -16.11
C ASN A 25 -16.49 6.50 -14.79
N ARG A 26 -15.91 5.92 -13.73
CA ARG A 26 -15.80 6.61 -12.44
C ARG A 26 -14.90 7.83 -12.48
N ASN A 27 -13.89 7.83 -13.34
CA ASN A 27 -12.88 8.88 -13.41
C ASN A 27 -13.01 9.77 -14.66
N ALA A 28 -14.13 9.70 -15.40
CA ALA A 28 -14.27 10.38 -16.69
C ALA A 28 -13.99 11.90 -16.63
N ASN A 29 -14.22 12.52 -15.46
CA ASN A 29 -14.08 13.96 -15.24
C ASN A 29 -12.82 14.35 -14.45
N VAL A 30 -11.85 13.45 -14.27
CA VAL A 30 -10.59 13.80 -13.58
C VAL A 30 -9.65 14.57 -14.51
N GLU A 31 -8.87 15.50 -13.95
CA GLU A 31 -7.99 16.38 -14.73
C GLU A 31 -7.00 15.58 -15.60
N TYR A 32 -6.47 14.47 -15.09
CA TYR A 32 -5.51 13.65 -15.81
C TYR A 32 -6.10 13.08 -17.11
N LEU A 33 -7.28 12.47 -17.07
CA LEU A 33 -7.92 11.92 -18.27
C LEU A 33 -8.43 13.01 -19.22
N GLN A 34 -8.81 14.17 -18.69
CA GLN A 34 -9.17 15.33 -19.50
C GLN A 34 -7.96 15.88 -20.27
N ARG A 35 -6.78 16.00 -19.64
CA ARG A 35 -5.54 16.43 -20.32
C ARG A 35 -5.14 15.49 -21.46
N LEU A 36 -5.44 14.19 -21.32
CA LEU A 36 -5.20 13.20 -22.37
C LEU A 36 -6.25 13.23 -23.50
N ASN A 37 -7.29 14.07 -23.39
CA ASN A 37 -8.39 14.14 -24.36
C ASN A 37 -9.12 12.80 -24.56
N LEU A 38 -9.27 12.00 -23.50
CA LEU A 38 -10.00 10.72 -23.57
C LEU A 38 -11.51 10.91 -23.79
N LYS A 39 -12.05 12.12 -23.59
CA LYS A 39 -13.44 12.52 -23.92
C LYS A 39 -14.53 11.57 -23.39
N GLY A 40 -14.29 10.92 -22.26
CA GLY A 40 -15.24 9.96 -21.68
C GLY A 40 -15.34 8.62 -22.41
N HIS A 41 -14.46 8.33 -23.38
CA HIS A 41 -14.36 7.02 -23.99
C HIS A 41 -13.89 6.00 -22.95
N THR A 42 -14.59 4.87 -22.88
CA THR A 42 -14.27 3.77 -21.97
C THR A 42 -13.79 2.51 -22.66
N ASP A 43 -13.75 2.51 -23.99
CA ASP A 43 -13.35 1.36 -24.78
C ASP A 43 -11.82 1.15 -24.75
N ARG A 44 -11.43 -0.13 -24.71
CA ARG A 44 -10.03 -0.56 -24.57
C ARG A 44 -9.13 -0.05 -25.70
N GLU A 45 -9.65 0.03 -26.93
CA GLU A 45 -8.86 0.39 -28.11
C GLU A 45 -8.53 1.88 -28.11
N THR A 46 -9.49 2.74 -27.78
CA THR A 46 -9.26 4.17 -27.59
C THR A 46 -8.33 4.43 -26.42
N PHE A 47 -8.55 3.76 -25.27
CA PHE A 47 -7.67 3.88 -24.11
C PHE A 47 -6.20 3.61 -24.46
N LYS A 48 -5.92 2.49 -25.17
CA LYS A 48 -4.56 2.14 -25.59
C LYS A 48 -3.91 3.12 -26.56
N LYS A 49 -4.71 3.79 -27.39
CA LYS A 49 -4.22 4.78 -28.36
C LYS A 49 -3.94 6.14 -27.72
N VAL A 50 -4.73 6.51 -26.72
CA VAL A 50 -4.74 7.85 -26.13
C VAL A 50 -3.88 7.93 -24.87
N VAL A 51 -3.90 6.89 -24.03
CA VAL A 51 -3.21 6.90 -22.73
C VAL A 51 -1.83 6.28 -22.87
N PRO A 52 -0.74 7.04 -22.69
CA PRO A 52 0.61 6.51 -22.79
C PRO A 52 0.97 5.65 -21.57
N VAL A 53 1.96 4.78 -21.75
CA VAL A 53 2.64 4.15 -20.61
C VAL A 53 3.53 5.20 -19.95
N ILE A 54 3.36 5.40 -18.64
CA ILE A 54 4.03 6.45 -17.86
C ILE A 54 4.93 5.89 -16.76
N THR A 55 5.86 6.71 -16.27
CA THR A 55 6.63 6.46 -15.05
C THR A 55 6.14 7.34 -13.89
N TYR A 56 6.78 7.24 -12.72
CA TYR A 56 6.42 8.07 -11.56
C TYR A 56 6.68 9.56 -11.83
N GLU A 57 7.74 9.86 -12.54
CA GLU A 57 8.20 11.23 -12.85
C GLU A 57 7.14 12.00 -13.65
N ASP A 58 6.44 11.33 -14.58
CA ASP A 58 5.41 11.93 -15.42
C ASP A 58 4.20 12.45 -14.62
N ILE A 59 3.88 11.81 -13.48
CA ILE A 59 2.75 12.18 -12.61
C ILE A 59 3.19 12.84 -11.31
N GLN A 60 4.49 13.07 -11.12
CA GLN A 60 5.03 13.60 -9.87
C GLN A 60 4.43 14.96 -9.51
N SER A 61 4.18 15.81 -10.50
CA SER A 61 3.50 17.11 -10.32
C SER A 61 2.10 16.96 -9.72
N ASP A 62 1.30 16.03 -10.26
CA ASP A 62 -0.06 15.75 -9.78
C ASP A 62 -0.04 15.19 -8.35
N ILE A 63 0.89 14.27 -8.08
CA ILE A 63 1.10 13.70 -6.74
C ILE A 63 1.48 14.79 -5.74
N ASN A 64 2.39 15.71 -6.11
CA ASN A 64 2.82 16.82 -5.26
C ASN A 64 1.65 17.78 -4.97
N ARG A 65 0.79 18.07 -5.94
CA ARG A 65 -0.42 18.89 -5.73
C ARG A 65 -1.33 18.27 -4.66
N ILE A 66 -1.63 16.98 -4.80
CA ILE A 66 -2.46 16.24 -3.84
C ILE A 66 -1.80 16.25 -2.45
N ALA A 67 -0.50 15.97 -2.39
CA ALA A 67 0.28 15.97 -1.15
C ALA A 67 0.29 17.34 -0.46
N ASN A 68 0.28 18.44 -1.22
CA ASN A 68 0.25 19.80 -0.70
C ASN A 68 -1.15 20.31 -0.30
N GLY A 69 -2.21 19.51 -0.50
CA GLY A 69 -3.54 19.85 -0.02
C GLY A 69 -4.58 20.07 -1.10
N ASP A 70 -4.23 19.95 -2.39
CA ASP A 70 -5.23 20.00 -3.46
C ASP A 70 -6.21 18.82 -3.30
N ARG A 71 -7.51 19.13 -3.37
CA ARG A 71 -8.62 18.17 -3.24
C ARG A 71 -9.44 18.08 -4.51
N SER A 72 -9.01 18.75 -5.58
CA SER A 72 -9.59 18.63 -6.92
C SER A 72 -9.44 17.20 -7.44
N PRO A 73 -10.34 16.72 -8.32
CA PRO A 73 -10.28 15.38 -8.89
C PRO A 73 -9.15 15.28 -9.91
N ILE A 74 -7.90 15.23 -9.45
CA ILE A 74 -6.71 15.25 -10.34
C ILE A 74 -6.52 13.90 -11.02
N LEU A 75 -6.32 12.85 -10.22
CA LEU A 75 -6.09 11.47 -10.69
C LEU A 75 -7.30 10.56 -10.47
N CYS A 76 -8.07 10.81 -9.41
CA CYS A 76 -9.21 10.01 -9.00
C CYS A 76 -10.40 10.92 -8.71
N SER A 77 -11.62 10.46 -9.00
CA SER A 77 -12.84 11.18 -8.65
C SER A 77 -13.16 11.11 -7.16
N GLN A 78 -12.67 10.06 -6.47
CA GLN A 78 -12.75 9.94 -5.03
C GLN A 78 -11.54 10.59 -4.36
N PRO A 79 -11.72 11.28 -3.21
CA PRO A 79 -10.61 11.89 -2.49
C PRO A 79 -9.54 10.87 -2.07
N VAL A 80 -8.27 11.21 -2.28
CA VAL A 80 -7.14 10.42 -1.79
C VAL A 80 -7.10 10.47 -0.26
N SER A 81 -7.18 9.30 0.39
CA SER A 81 -7.23 9.19 1.85
C SER A 81 -5.85 9.13 2.50
N GLU A 82 -4.87 8.55 1.81
CA GLU A 82 -3.48 8.41 2.26
C GLU A 82 -2.55 8.07 1.09
N PHE A 83 -1.26 8.28 1.29
CA PHE A 83 -0.20 7.82 0.39
C PHE A 83 0.44 6.54 0.93
N LEU A 84 0.52 5.52 0.09
CA LEU A 84 1.25 4.29 0.38
C LEU A 84 2.68 4.43 -0.12
N THR A 85 3.65 4.46 0.79
CA THR A 85 5.06 4.58 0.42
C THR A 85 5.62 3.23 -0.01
N ARG A 86 6.53 3.27 -0.99
CA ARG A 86 7.31 2.09 -1.40
C ARG A 86 8.09 1.56 -0.19
N MET A 87 8.07 0.24 -0.02
CA MET A 87 8.93 -0.43 0.95
C MET A 87 10.38 -0.39 0.43
N GLY A 88 11.16 0.61 0.80
CA GLY A 88 12.59 0.70 0.46
C GLY A 88 13.13 2.12 0.27
N GLU A 89 14.21 2.39 1.01
CA GLU A 89 15.13 3.53 1.05
C GLU A 89 14.57 4.93 1.34
N LYS A 90 14.86 5.42 2.56
CA LYS A 90 14.91 6.86 2.86
C LYS A 90 15.93 7.51 1.92
N ILE A 91 15.46 8.21 0.90
CA ILE A 91 16.27 9.25 0.27
C ILE A 91 16.18 10.47 1.21
N ASP A 92 17.18 10.61 2.07
CA ASP A 92 17.34 11.78 2.91
C ASP A 92 17.85 12.94 2.03
N THR A 93 16.97 13.81 1.54
CA THR A 93 17.36 14.95 0.69
C THR A 93 17.94 16.13 1.47
N ASN A 94 18.23 15.97 2.76
CA ASN A 94 18.85 17.00 3.57
C ASN A 94 19.71 16.37 4.66
N ASN A 95 20.96 16.00 4.34
CA ASN A 95 22.08 16.19 5.26
C ASN A 95 23.42 15.96 4.55
N ARG A 96 24.19 17.05 4.44
CA ARG A 96 25.64 16.99 4.20
C ARG A 96 26.29 16.26 5.38
N GLY A 97 26.94 15.13 5.10
CA GLY A 97 27.99 14.55 5.92
C GLY A 97 27.54 13.61 7.05
N ARG A 98 27.40 12.33 6.72
CA ARG A 98 27.95 11.18 7.49
C ARG A 98 27.64 9.89 6.73
N GLU A 99 28.60 9.41 5.97
CA GLU A 99 28.64 8.03 5.51
C GLU A 99 28.77 7.09 6.72
N ARG A 100 27.63 6.49 7.09
CA ARG A 100 27.59 5.08 7.50
C ARG A 100 26.38 4.50 6.80
N GLU A 101 26.64 3.96 5.62
CA GLU A 101 25.78 3.06 4.88
C GLU A 101 25.56 1.80 5.72
N GLU A 102 24.68 1.87 6.71
CA GLU A 102 24.13 0.69 7.35
C GLU A 102 22.84 0.38 6.61
N ILE A 103 22.89 -0.64 5.76
CA ILE A 103 21.76 -1.27 5.08
C ILE A 103 20.76 -1.69 6.16
N THR A 104 19.93 -0.74 6.58
CA THR A 104 18.85 -0.94 7.54
C THR A 104 17.72 -1.59 6.75
N ALA A 105 17.90 -2.86 6.41
CA ALA A 105 16.78 -3.66 5.93
C ALA A 105 15.65 -3.57 6.98
N LEU A 106 14.41 -3.53 6.53
CA LEU A 106 13.20 -3.82 7.30
C LEU A 106 13.03 -3.02 8.60
N ARG A 107 12.52 -1.79 8.50
CA ARG A 107 11.72 -1.17 9.56
C ARG A 107 10.25 -1.53 9.27
N PRO A 108 9.67 -2.60 9.86
CA PRO A 108 8.27 -2.94 9.64
C PRO A 108 7.29 -1.89 10.17
N TYR A 109 7.77 -0.92 10.97
CA TYR A 109 7.04 0.25 11.44
C TYR A 109 7.84 1.51 11.11
N ASP A 110 8.06 1.74 9.83
CA ASP A 110 8.62 3.00 9.35
C ASP A 110 7.72 4.19 9.77
N SER A 111 8.35 5.32 10.05
CA SER A 111 7.71 6.54 10.56
C SER A 111 6.58 6.98 9.64
N GLU A 112 5.36 7.02 10.16
CA GLU A 112 4.26 7.68 9.46
C GLU A 112 4.61 9.15 9.31
N ALA A 113 4.61 9.64 8.07
CA ALA A 113 4.76 11.05 7.79
C ALA A 113 3.39 11.66 7.49
N LYS A 114 3.28 12.97 7.70
CA LYS A 114 2.17 13.76 7.16
C LYS A 114 2.70 14.56 5.97
N THR A 115 1.95 14.56 4.88
CA THR A 115 2.22 15.49 3.78
C THR A 115 1.93 16.93 4.23
N PRO A 116 2.42 17.96 3.51
CA PRO A 116 2.10 19.35 3.85
C PRO A 116 0.59 19.63 3.89
N GLY A 117 -0.19 18.96 3.03
CA GLY A 117 -1.65 18.98 3.00
C GLY A 117 -2.34 18.06 4.03
N GLY A 118 -1.59 17.47 4.97
CA GLY A 118 -2.12 16.70 6.10
C GLY A 118 -2.48 15.24 5.84
N LEU A 119 -2.24 14.71 4.63
CA LEU A 119 -2.48 13.29 4.33
C LEU A 119 -1.40 12.42 4.99
N LEU A 120 -1.78 11.22 5.44
CA LEU A 120 -0.81 10.26 5.95
C LEU A 120 0.00 9.66 4.79
N ALA A 121 1.30 9.53 4.96
CA ALA A 121 2.20 8.79 4.08
C ALA A 121 2.89 7.70 4.90
N ARG A 122 2.63 6.43 4.56
CA ARG A 122 3.14 5.27 5.30
C ARG A 122 3.25 4.03 4.42
N PRO A 123 4.05 3.02 4.82
CA PRO A 123 4.12 1.80 4.05
C PRO A 123 2.80 1.02 4.03
N VAL A 124 2.56 0.29 2.93
CA VAL A 124 1.31 -0.47 2.70
C VAL A 124 0.99 -1.44 3.84
N LEU A 125 1.99 -2.18 4.35
CA LEU A 125 1.80 -3.12 5.45
C LEU A 125 1.35 -2.40 6.73
N THR A 126 1.92 -1.24 7.02
CA THR A 126 1.54 -0.42 8.18
C THR A 126 0.08 0.03 8.07
N SER A 127 -0.35 0.46 6.88
CA SER A 127 -1.77 0.83 6.65
C SER A 127 -2.69 -0.38 6.88
N ILE A 128 -2.35 -1.55 6.32
CA ILE A 128 -3.13 -2.79 6.48
C ILE A 128 -3.25 -3.16 7.96
N TYR A 129 -2.14 -3.24 8.71
CA TYR A 129 -2.15 -3.62 10.12
C TYR A 129 -2.91 -2.63 11.01
N LYS A 130 -2.97 -1.34 10.63
CA LYS A 130 -3.74 -0.33 11.35
C LYS A 130 -5.21 -0.23 10.90
N SER A 131 -5.58 -0.86 9.80
CA SER A 131 -6.95 -0.85 9.29
C SER A 131 -7.93 -1.55 10.24
N ARG A 132 -9.20 -1.14 10.20
CA ARG A 132 -10.27 -1.82 10.98
C ARG A 132 -10.41 -3.29 10.60
N HIS A 133 -10.22 -3.63 9.32
CA HIS A 133 -10.30 -4.99 8.81
C HIS A 133 -9.29 -5.93 9.46
N PHE A 134 -8.06 -5.46 9.72
CA PHE A 134 -7.05 -6.27 10.39
C PHE A 134 -7.25 -6.30 11.91
N ARG A 135 -7.75 -5.21 12.50
CA ARG A 135 -7.97 -5.10 13.95
C ARG A 135 -9.24 -5.80 14.44
N SER A 136 -10.23 -6.04 13.59
CA SER A 136 -11.47 -6.69 14.01
C SER A 136 -11.23 -8.17 14.29
N ARG A 137 -11.69 -8.65 15.44
CA ARG A 137 -11.68 -10.06 15.85
C ARG A 137 -12.44 -10.99 14.89
N ASP A 138 -13.31 -10.43 14.06
CA ASP A 138 -14.11 -11.17 13.06
C ASP A 138 -13.37 -11.37 11.72
N SER A 139 -12.09 -10.99 11.63
CA SER A 139 -11.31 -11.20 10.41
C SER A 139 -11.08 -12.70 10.17
N PRO A 140 -11.44 -13.23 8.99
CA PRO A 140 -11.18 -14.63 8.63
C PRO A 140 -9.68 -14.92 8.43
N VAL A 141 -8.82 -13.89 8.45
CA VAL A 141 -7.36 -13.98 8.37
C VAL A 141 -6.78 -14.28 9.75
N SER A 142 -7.10 -15.48 10.25
CA SER A 142 -6.42 -16.28 11.29
C SER A 142 -6.19 -15.66 12.70
N PRO A 143 -6.38 -16.44 13.78
CA PRO A 143 -5.93 -16.08 15.11
C PRO A 143 -4.39 -16.08 15.14
N TYR A 144 -3.77 -14.92 14.91
CA TYR A 144 -2.34 -14.75 15.15
C TYR A 144 -2.07 -15.00 16.64
N THR A 145 -1.03 -15.78 16.95
CA THR A 145 -0.54 -15.98 18.34
C THR A 145 -0.02 -14.68 18.96
N ASN A 146 0.29 -13.69 18.11
CA ASN A 146 0.83 -12.40 18.51
C ASN A 146 -0.30 -11.40 18.80
N PRO A 147 -0.27 -10.73 19.97
CA PRO A 147 -1.20 -9.63 20.24
C PRO A 147 -0.97 -8.48 19.26
N ILE A 148 -2.05 -7.79 18.88
CA ILE A 148 -2.01 -6.67 17.93
C ILE A 148 -1.06 -5.57 18.42
N GLU A 149 -0.94 -5.39 19.73
CA GLU A 149 -0.05 -4.43 20.38
C GLU A 149 1.42 -4.77 20.14
N ALA A 150 1.78 -6.06 20.17
CA ALA A 150 3.15 -6.50 19.87
C ALA A 150 3.46 -6.33 18.37
N ILE A 151 2.48 -6.58 17.51
CA ILE A 151 2.58 -6.28 16.07
C ILE A 151 2.80 -4.78 15.93
N LEU A 152 1.87 -3.93 16.34
CA LEU A 152 1.90 -2.47 16.12
C LEU A 152 2.93 -1.69 16.97
N CYS A 153 3.81 -2.36 17.71
CA CYS A 153 4.81 -1.70 18.55
C CYS A 153 5.81 -0.92 17.70
N LEU A 154 5.96 0.38 17.98
CA LEU A 154 6.86 1.29 17.25
C LEU A 154 8.34 0.95 17.44
N ASN A 155 8.69 0.31 18.56
CA ASN A 155 10.04 -0.17 18.80
C ASN A 155 10.20 -1.57 18.21
N SER A 156 10.98 -1.69 17.13
CA SER A 156 11.17 -2.96 16.43
C SER A 156 11.73 -4.06 17.33
N ASN A 157 12.64 -3.74 18.25
CA ASN A 157 13.25 -4.72 19.13
C ASN A 157 12.25 -5.23 20.16
N GLN A 158 11.46 -4.34 20.76
CA GLN A 158 10.39 -4.72 21.68
C GLN A 158 9.28 -5.50 20.97
N SER A 159 8.92 -5.09 19.76
CA SER A 159 7.97 -5.79 18.90
C SER A 159 8.42 -7.22 18.64
N MET A 160 9.63 -7.40 18.12
CA MET A 160 10.20 -8.71 17.82
C MET A 160 10.31 -9.59 19.06
N TYR A 161 10.84 -9.04 20.16
CA TYR A 161 10.99 -9.76 21.41
C TYR A 161 9.66 -10.26 21.96
N SER A 162 8.65 -9.38 21.98
CA SER A 162 7.32 -9.72 22.48
C SER A 162 6.64 -10.77 21.60
N GLN A 163 6.74 -10.64 20.27
CA GLN A 163 6.19 -11.63 19.34
C GLN A 163 6.89 -13.00 19.47
N MET A 164 8.21 -13.03 19.63
CA MET A 164 8.94 -14.28 19.88
C MET A 164 8.51 -14.93 21.19
N LEU A 165 8.39 -14.14 22.27
CA LEU A 165 7.94 -14.63 23.57
C LEU A 165 6.53 -15.23 23.49
N CYS A 166 5.59 -14.56 22.82
CA CYS A 166 4.24 -15.08 22.59
C CYS A 166 4.27 -16.42 21.83
N GLY A 167 5.07 -16.52 20.77
CA GLY A 167 5.25 -17.75 20.01
C GLY A 167 5.83 -18.90 20.84
N LEU A 168 6.79 -18.62 21.72
CA LEU A 168 7.37 -19.61 22.64
C LEU A 168 6.36 -20.07 23.70
N CYS A 169 5.59 -19.15 24.28
CA CYS A 169 4.55 -19.49 25.27
C CYS A 169 3.45 -20.38 24.69
N GLN A 170 3.11 -20.19 23.42
CA GLN A 170 2.06 -20.93 22.72
C GLN A 170 2.64 -22.00 21.77
N ASN A 171 3.89 -22.44 21.98
CA ASN A 171 4.61 -23.26 21.00
C ASN A 171 3.91 -24.59 20.64
N ARG A 172 3.07 -25.12 21.51
CA ARG A 172 2.28 -26.34 21.26
C ARG A 172 1.12 -26.13 20.30
N GLU A 173 0.69 -24.88 20.11
CA GLU A 173 -0.42 -24.48 19.23
C GLU A 173 0.08 -23.92 17.88
N VAL A 174 1.38 -23.62 17.77
CA VAL A 174 1.99 -23.07 16.56
C VAL A 174 2.16 -24.16 15.50
N ILE A 175 1.34 -24.09 14.45
CA ILE A 175 1.43 -24.99 13.29
C ILE A 175 2.18 -24.40 12.09
N ARG A 176 2.38 -23.08 12.07
CA ARG A 176 3.01 -22.32 10.98
C ARG A 176 3.71 -21.08 11.54
N VAL A 177 4.89 -20.77 11.02
CA VAL A 177 5.62 -19.52 11.29
C VAL A 177 5.87 -18.83 9.96
N GLY A 178 5.68 -17.51 9.90
CA GLY A 178 5.84 -16.77 8.66
C GLY A 178 6.08 -15.28 8.88
N PHE A 179 6.86 -14.71 7.96
CA PHE A 179 7.11 -13.27 7.84
C PHE A 179 6.88 -12.87 6.39
N VAL A 180 6.61 -11.58 6.15
CA VAL A 180 6.41 -11.06 4.77
C VAL A 180 7.67 -11.21 3.91
N PHE A 181 8.85 -11.09 4.54
CA PHE A 181 10.14 -11.26 3.87
C PHE A 181 11.00 -12.28 4.62
N ALA A 182 11.71 -13.15 3.88
CA ALA A 182 12.62 -14.14 4.47
C ALA A 182 13.72 -13.50 5.32
N SER A 183 14.21 -12.33 4.93
CA SER A 183 15.20 -11.56 5.70
C SER A 183 14.69 -11.13 7.08
N ALA A 184 13.38 -10.90 7.25
CA ALA A 184 12.80 -10.60 8.55
C ALA A 184 12.75 -11.85 9.45
N PHE A 185 12.48 -13.02 8.85
CA PHE A 185 12.52 -14.29 9.57
C PHE A 185 13.93 -14.61 10.06
N ILE A 186 14.95 -14.46 9.21
CA ILE A 186 16.36 -14.72 9.57
C ILE A 186 16.80 -13.84 10.73
N ARG A 187 16.32 -12.59 10.82
CA ARG A 187 16.66 -11.67 11.92
C ARG A 187 15.97 -11.98 13.24
N ALA A 188 14.89 -12.74 13.20
CA ALA A 188 14.17 -13.13 14.38
C ALA A 188 14.83 -14.34 15.08
N ILE A 189 15.64 -15.11 14.36
CA ILE A 189 16.39 -16.27 14.87
C ILE A 189 17.81 -15.83 15.23
#